data_AF-R6TR06-F1
#
_entry.id   AF-R6TR06-F1
#
_cell.length_a   1.000
_cell.length_b   1.000
_cell.length_c   1.000
_cell.angle_alpha   90.00
_cell.angle_beta   90.00
_cell.angle_gamma   90.00
#
_symmetry.space_group_name_H-M   'P 1'
#
loop_
_entity.id
_entity.type
_entity.pdbx_description
1 polymer ?
#
loop_
_entity_poly.entity_id
_entity_poly.type
_entity_poly.pdbx_seq_one_letter_code
_entity_poly.pdbx_strand_id
1 'polypeptide(L)' 'MRTVIAHRGHDQTGEYLRHNVGLAYTRLSIRDQAGGVQPMVRRQGGWEFGIVCNGENYNAKELK' A
#
# COMPACT_ATOMS: atom_id res chain seq x y z
N MET A 1 8.57 -1.89 13.51
CA MET A 1 9.12 -2.54 12.29
C MET A 1 9.22 -1.58 11.10
N ARG A 2 8.14 -0.88 10.69
CA ARG A 2 8.14 0.11 9.59
C ARG A 2 9.38 1.02 9.49
N THR A 3 9.84 1.55 10.61
CA THR A 3 10.96 2.50 10.67
C THR A 3 12.29 1.93 10.18
N VAL A 4 12.51 0.61 10.28
CA VAL A 4 13.75 -0.03 9.82
C VAL A 4 13.93 0.01 8.30
N ILE A 5 12.82 0.19 7.56
CA ILE A 5 12.81 0.30 6.11
C ILE A 5 12.56 1.72 5.60
N ALA A 6 12.51 2.73 6.48
CA ALA A 6 12.13 4.11 6.12
C ALA A 6 12.89 4.66 4.90
N HIS A 7 14.18 4.32 4.79
CA HIS A 7 15.06 4.70 3.67
C HIS A 7 14.54 4.32 2.28
N ARG A 8 13.59 3.38 2.19
CA ARG A 8 12.97 2.92 0.93
C ARG A 8 11.86 3.84 0.42
N GLY A 9 11.42 4.83 1.21
CA GLY A 9 10.41 5.78 0.78
C GLY A 9 9.79 6.53 1.95
N HIS A 10 10.15 7.81 2.10
CA HIS A 10 9.75 8.64 3.25
C HIS A 10 8.51 9.50 2.99
N ASP A 11 7.97 9.49 1.76
CA ASP A 11 6.90 10.41 1.37
C ASP A 11 5.61 10.11 2.11
N GLN A 12 5.31 8.83 2.33
CA GLN A 12 4.18 8.38 3.13
C GLN A 12 4.55 7.11 3.90
N THR A 13 4.06 7.01 5.13
CA THR A 13 4.27 5.83 5.98
C THR A 13 3.00 5.52 6.74
N GLY A 14 2.77 4.25 7.05
CA GLY A 14 1.55 3.86 7.74
C GLY A 14 1.52 2.38 8.10
N GLU A 15 0.48 2.03 8.82
CA GLU A 15 0.18 0.66 9.22
C GLU A 15 -1.34 0.47 9.22
N TYR A 16 -1.74 -0.77 9.03
CA TYR A 16 -3.11 -1.21 9.03
C TYR A 16 -3.19 -2.48 9.86
N LEU A 17 -3.94 -2.41 10.95
CA LEU A 17 -4.04 -3.46 11.95
C LEU A 17 -5.47 -3.98 12.03
N ARG A 18 -5.59 -5.29 12.17
CA ARG A 18 -6.80 -6.05 12.51
C ARG A 18 -6.43 -7.05 13.59
N HIS A 19 -7.45 -7.73 14.13
CA HIS A 19 -7.27 -8.67 15.24
C HIS A 19 -6.11 -9.66 15.04
N ASN A 20 -5.94 -10.21 13.83
CA ASN A 20 -4.93 -11.23 13.53
C ASN A 20 -4.02 -10.87 12.34
N VAL A 21 -4.01 -9.62 11.87
CA VAL A 21 -3.15 -9.22 10.74
C VAL A 21 -2.67 -7.77 10.87
N GLY A 22 -1.41 -7.54 10.49
CA GLY A 22 -0.82 -6.22 10.39
C GLY A 22 -0.11 -6.05 9.05
N LEU A 23 -0.39 -4.95 8.35
CA LEU A 23 0.31 -4.52 7.15
C LEU A 23 1.00 -3.19 7.44
N ALA A 24 2.27 -3.04 7.08
CA ALA A 24 3.01 -1.79 7.23
C ALA A 24 3.69 -1.41 5.93
N TYR A 25 3.80 -0.11 5.67
CA TYR A 25 4.44 0.40 4.45
C TYR A 25 5.24 1.68 4.69
N THR A 26 6.16 1.91 3.76
CA THR A 26 6.91 3.14 3.57
C THR A 26 6.95 3.36 2.06
N ARG A 27 6.46 4.50 1.59
CA ARG A 27 6.17 4.73 0.17
C ARG A 27 7.12 5.78 -0.40
N LEU A 28 7.75 5.42 -1.51
CA LEU A 28 8.32 6.36 -2.46
C LEU A 28 7.24 6.64 -3.51
N SER A 29 6.79 7.89 -3.60
CA SER A 29 5.61 8.28 -4.38
C SER A 29 6.01 8.66 -5.82
N ILE A 30 6.05 7.65 -6.70
CA ILE A 30 6.41 7.82 -8.12
C ILE A 30 5.16 8.03 -8.98
N ARG A 31 4.16 7.15 -8.85
CA ARG A 31 2.91 7.16 -9.63
C ARG A 31 1.73 7.49 -8.73
N ASP A 32 0.85 8.37 -9.22
CA ASP A 32 -0.35 8.85 -8.51
C ASP A 32 -0.04 9.31 -7.08
N GLN A 33 0.62 10.47 -6.95
CA GLN A 33 1.13 10.95 -5.68
C GLN A 33 0.01 11.16 -4.64
N ALA A 34 -1.14 11.69 -5.06
CA ALA A 34 -2.27 11.98 -4.19
C ALA A 34 -3.16 10.74 -3.92
N GLY A 35 -3.46 9.94 -4.95
CA GLY A 35 -4.39 8.81 -4.86
C GLY A 35 -3.77 7.46 -4.51
N GLY A 36 -2.45 7.30 -4.68
CA GLY A 36 -1.73 6.05 -4.47
C GLY A 36 -1.41 5.72 -3.00
N VAL A 37 -2.23 6.18 -2.06
CA VAL A 37 -2.06 5.90 -0.63
C VAL A 37 -2.16 4.39 -0.39
N GLN A 38 -1.26 3.89 0.46
CA GLN A 38 -1.24 2.48 0.86
C GLN A 38 -1.54 2.37 2.36
N PRO A 39 -1.92 1.18 2.87
CA PRO A 39 -2.40 0.04 2.10
C PRO A 39 -3.68 0.37 1.34
N MET A 40 -3.83 -0.22 0.15
CA MET A 40 -5.08 -0.10 -0.61
C MET A 40 -6.08 -1.09 -0.02
N VAL A 41 -7.17 -0.58 0.54
CA VAL A 41 -8.22 -1.38 1.18
C VAL A 41 -9.51 -1.30 0.38
N ARG A 42 -10.07 -2.46 0.03
CA ARG A 42 -11.35 -2.59 -0.68
C ARG A 42 -12.28 -3.54 0.08
N ARG A 43 -13.56 -3.22 0.12
CA ARG A 43 -14.61 -4.10 0.65
C ARG A 43 -15.49 -4.62 -0.48
N GLN A 44 -15.73 -5.92 -0.52
CA GLN A 44 -16.59 -6.56 -1.52
C GLN A 44 -17.19 -7.86 -0.96
N GLY A 45 -18.50 -8.06 -1.14
CA GLY A 45 -19.17 -9.30 -0.74
C GLY A 45 -19.11 -9.61 0.77
N GLY A 46 -19.03 -8.59 1.63
CA GLY A 46 -18.86 -8.76 3.08
C GLY A 46 -17.41 -8.99 3.54
N TRP A 47 -16.47 -9.10 2.60
CA TRP A 47 -15.05 -9.32 2.89
C TRP A 47 -14.24 -8.04 2.69
N GLU A 48 -13.14 -7.92 3.42
CA GLU A 48 -12.18 -6.83 3.34
C GLU A 48 -10.86 -7.33 2.76
N PHE A 49 -10.37 -6.66 1.74
CA PHE A 49 -9.14 -6.98 1.01
C PHE A 49 -8.18 -5.81 1.20
N GLY A 50 -7.01 -6.07 1.79
CA GLY A 50 -5.95 -5.08 1.98
C GLY A 50 -4.68 -5.51 1.27
N ILE A 51 -4.01 -4.59 0.57
CA ILE A 51 -2.74 -4.86 -0.12
C ILE A 51 -1.72 -3.74 0.11
N VAL A 52 -0.46 -4.15 0.28
CA VAL A 52 0.73 -3.29 0.21
C VAL A 52 1.62 -3.80 -0.93
N CYS A 53 2.08 -2.90 -1.79
CA CYS A 53 2.91 -3.22 -2.94
C CYS A 53 4.21 -2.40 -2.92
N ASN A 54 5.31 -3.06 -3.26
CA ASN A 54 6.58 -2.43 -3.61
C ASN A 54 6.90 -2.81 -5.06
N GLY A 55 6.88 -1.83 -5.96
CA GLY A 55 7.13 -2.03 -7.39
C GLY A 55 6.13 -1.27 -8.27
N GLU A 56 6.25 -1.49 -9.58
CA GLU A 56 5.42 -0.83 -10.60
C GLU A 56 4.76 -1.89 -11.48
N ASN A 57 3.47 -1.70 -11.78
CA ASN A 57 2.75 -2.53 -12.74
C ASN A 57 2.67 -1.77 -14.08
N TYR A 58 3.54 -2.14 -15.02
CA TYR A 58 3.69 -1.44 -16.29
C TYR A 58 2.49 -1.59 -17.22
N ASN A 59 1.76 -2.71 -17.15
CA ASN A 59 0.55 -2.95 -17.95
C ASN A 59 -0.75 -2.68 -17.17
N ALA A 60 -0.71 -1.89 -16.09
CA ALA A 60 -1.90 -1.58 -15.28
C ALA A 60 -3.05 -0.92 -16.05
N LYS A 61 -2.78 -0.25 -17.19
CA LYS A 61 -3.83 0.29 -18.07
C LYS A 61 -4.58 -0.79 -18.85
N GLU A 62 -3.90 -1.89 -19.18
CA GLU A 62 -4.47 -3.01 -19.95
C GLU A 62 -5.23 -3.99 -19.05
N LEU A 63 -4.82 -4.13 -17.79
CA LEU A 63 -5.44 -5.00 -16.80
C LEU A 63 -6.68 -4.39 -16.12
N LYS A 64 -6.98 -3.12 -16.40
CA LYS A 64 -8.03 -2.34 -15.71
C LYS A 64 -9.43 -2.64 -16.22
#